data_AF-A0A0H3AHC1-F1
#
_entry.id   AF-A0A0H3AHC1-F1
#
_cell.length_a   1.000
_cell.length_b   1.000
_cell.length_c   1.000
_cell.angle_alpha   90.00
_cell.angle_beta   90.00
_cell.angle_gamma   90.00
#
_symmetry.space_group_name_H-M   'P 1'
#
loop_
_entity.id
_entity.type
_entity.pdbx_description
1 polymer ?
#
loop_
_entity_poly.entity_id
_entity_poly.type
_entity_poly.pdbx_seq_one_letter_code
_entity_poly.pdbx_strand_id
1 'polypeptide(L)'
;MSNSVEQELEKFEVPTRTRFGWVTRTISVLCVLLSLAHIWFNTLSTWSELWISAIHFAGFAMICALWYPALPRWRESKVALAFDVLLALLALACLIYLMLAEDALYERGVKFVTSDWVFSILAILIVMEMIRRTMGWFIPTLILICLT
;
A
#
# COMPACT_ATOMS: atom_id res chain seq x y z
N MET A 1 -29.80 0.06 -24.91
CA MET A 1 -29.51 -1.29 -24.37
C MET A 1 -28.08 -1.44 -23.88
N SER A 2 -27.05 -0.79 -24.47
CA SER A 2 -25.68 -0.84 -23.89
C SER A 2 -25.58 -0.09 -22.55
N ASN A 3 -26.11 1.14 -22.47
CA ASN A 3 -26.00 1.99 -21.27
C ASN A 3 -26.52 1.35 -19.97
N SER A 4 -27.57 0.51 -20.02
CA SER A 4 -28.10 -0.16 -18.83
C SER A 4 -27.23 -1.33 -18.38
N VAL A 5 -26.57 -2.00 -19.32
CA VAL A 5 -25.60 -3.07 -19.02
C VAL A 5 -24.33 -2.45 -18.46
N GLU A 6 -23.86 -1.35 -19.03
CA GLU A 6 -22.70 -0.59 -18.53
C GLU A 6 -22.92 -0.10 -17.08
N GLN A 7 -24.14 0.36 -16.75
CA GLN A 7 -24.48 0.74 -15.37
C GLN A 7 -24.55 -0.42 -14.37
N GLU A 8 -25.05 -1.59 -14.79
CA GLU A 8 -25.02 -2.79 -13.94
C GLU A 8 -23.58 -3.28 -13.74
N LEU A 9 -22.72 -3.19 -14.77
CA LEU A 9 -21.31 -3.53 -14.67
C LEU A 9 -20.53 -2.57 -13.76
N GLU A 10 -20.77 -1.26 -13.84
CA GLU A 10 -20.16 -0.26 -12.94
C GLU A 10 -20.45 -0.53 -11.46
N LYS A 11 -21.56 -1.20 -11.14
CA LYS A 11 -21.93 -1.57 -9.77
C LYS A 11 -21.07 -2.71 -9.21
N PHE A 12 -20.50 -3.55 -10.08
CA PHE A 12 -19.59 -4.63 -9.72
C PHE A 12 -18.11 -4.21 -9.81
N GLU A 13 -17.81 -3.06 -10.41
CA GLU A 13 -16.46 -2.53 -10.47
C GLU A 13 -16.05 -1.88 -9.14
N VAL A 14 -14.85 -2.20 -8.68
CA VAL A 14 -14.27 -1.56 -7.50
C VAL A 14 -14.16 -0.07 -7.79
N PRO A 15 -14.65 0.82 -6.91
CA PRO A 15 -14.71 2.23 -7.22
C PRO A 15 -13.31 2.85 -7.31
N THR A 16 -12.77 3.00 -8.52
CA THR A 16 -11.45 3.61 -8.77
C THR A 16 -11.55 5.15 -8.90
N ARG A 17 -10.43 5.85 -8.64
CA ARG A 17 -10.27 7.29 -8.94
C ARG A 17 -9.65 7.51 -10.32
N THR A 18 -10.44 7.34 -11.38
CA THR A 18 -10.01 7.62 -12.76
C THR A 18 -10.24 9.08 -13.19
N ARG A 19 -10.91 9.89 -12.35
CA ARG A 19 -11.39 11.22 -12.72
C ARG A 19 -10.33 12.32 -12.75
N PHE A 20 -9.16 12.11 -12.13
CA PHE A 20 -8.04 13.06 -12.14
C PHE A 20 -6.90 12.57 -13.03
N GLY A 21 -6.81 13.09 -14.27
CA GLY A 21 -5.80 12.63 -15.25
C GLY A 21 -4.34 12.75 -14.79
N TRP A 22 -4.01 13.71 -13.92
CA TRP A 22 -2.66 13.86 -13.36
C TRP A 22 -2.33 12.73 -12.36
N VAL A 23 -3.30 12.33 -11.53
CA VAL A 23 -3.14 11.23 -10.56
C VAL A 23 -2.91 9.92 -11.30
N THR A 24 -3.71 9.64 -12.33
CA THR A 24 -3.55 8.44 -13.15
C THR A 24 -2.17 8.38 -13.80
N ARG A 25 -1.66 9.52 -14.30
CA ARG A 25 -0.32 9.58 -14.90
C ARG A 25 0.78 9.30 -13.87
N THR A 26 0.69 9.88 -12.67
CA THR A 26 1.64 9.60 -11.58
C THR A 26 1.62 8.13 -11.19
N ILE A 27 0.44 7.53 -11.07
CA ILE A 27 0.32 6.11 -10.72
C ILE A 27 0.92 5.23 -11.82
N SER A 28 0.67 5.52 -13.10
CA SER A 28 1.28 4.77 -14.21
C SER A 28 2.81 4.83 -14.17
N VAL A 29 3.39 6.00 -13.90
CA VAL A 29 4.85 6.14 -13.74
C VAL A 29 5.35 5.31 -12.56
N LEU A 30 4.67 5.37 -11.42
CA LEU A 30 5.01 4.58 -10.23
C LEU A 30 4.93 3.07 -10.50
N CYS A 31 3.90 2.59 -11.21
CA CYS A 31 3.76 1.19 -11.59
C CYS A 31 4.90 0.72 -12.50
N VAL A 32 5.30 1.55 -13.47
CA VAL A 32 6.44 1.24 -14.36
C VAL A 32 7.74 1.15 -13.56
N LEU A 33 8.01 2.14 -12.70
CA LEU A 33 9.19 2.14 -11.84
C LEU A 33 9.21 0.94 -10.89
N LEU A 34 8.08 0.62 -10.27
CA LEU A 34 7.96 -0.51 -9.36
C LEU A 34 8.17 -1.84 -10.10
N SER A 35 7.61 -2.00 -11.30
CA SER A 35 7.81 -3.19 -12.13
C SER A 35 9.29 -3.39 -12.50
N LEU A 36 9.95 -2.31 -12.95
CA LEU A 36 11.39 -2.35 -13.25
C LEU A 36 12.22 -2.68 -12.00
N ALA A 37 11.87 -2.11 -10.85
CA ALA A 37 12.51 -2.42 -9.57
C ALA A 37 12.35 -3.91 -9.21
N HIS A 38 11.18 -4.51 -9.42
CA HIS A 38 10.96 -5.94 -9.17
C HIS A 38 11.76 -6.84 -10.10
N ILE A 39 11.84 -6.49 -11.38
CA ILE A 39 12.69 -7.22 -12.34
C ILE A 39 14.14 -7.18 -11.87
N TRP A 40 14.63 -6.00 -11.45
CA TRP A 40 15.96 -5.84 -10.88
C TRP A 40 16.16 -6.65 -9.60
N PHE A 41 15.19 -6.63 -8.67
CA PHE A 41 15.23 -7.39 -7.43
C PHE A 41 15.39 -8.89 -7.66
N ASN A 42 14.68 -9.42 -8.65
CA ASN A 42 14.68 -10.85 -8.94
C ASN A 42 15.92 -11.29 -9.75
N THR A 43 16.48 -10.41 -10.57
CA THR A 43 17.56 -10.79 -11.50
C THR A 43 18.97 -10.49 -10.98
N LEU A 44 19.16 -9.35 -10.31
CA LEU A 44 20.50 -8.80 -10.06
C LEU A 44 20.73 -8.40 -8.60
N SER A 45 19.67 -8.30 -7.78
CA SER A 45 19.79 -7.81 -6.42
C SER A 45 20.45 -8.84 -5.50
N THR A 46 21.39 -8.35 -4.69
CA THR A 46 22.01 -9.06 -3.56
C THR A 46 21.63 -8.40 -2.22
N TRP A 47 20.63 -7.50 -2.24
CA TRP A 47 20.14 -6.83 -1.04
C TRP A 47 19.40 -7.80 -0.12
N SER A 48 19.26 -7.40 1.14
CA SER A 48 18.50 -8.18 2.10
C SER A 48 17.04 -8.32 1.71
N GLU A 49 16.44 -9.43 2.12
CA GLU A 49 15.01 -9.69 1.92
C GLU A 49 14.15 -8.62 2.60
N LEU A 50 14.64 -8.01 3.68
CA LEU A 50 13.96 -6.94 4.40
C LEU A 50 13.83 -5.67 3.54
N TRP A 51 14.90 -5.27 2.84
CA TRP A 51 14.88 -4.11 1.95
C TRP A 51 13.91 -4.31 0.78
N ILE A 52 13.99 -5.48 0.13
CA ILE A 52 13.13 -5.84 -1.00
C ILE A 52 11.67 -5.84 -0.55
N SER A 53 11.36 -6.48 0.58
CA SER A 53 10.00 -6.55 1.14
C SER A 53 9.47 -5.17 1.53
N ALA A 54 10.30 -4.31 2.12
CA ALA A 54 9.92 -2.96 2.51
C ALA A 54 9.60 -2.09 1.28
N ILE A 55 10.44 -2.12 0.24
CA ILE A 55 10.23 -1.34 -0.99
C ILE A 55 8.95 -1.81 -1.69
N HIS A 56 8.76 -3.13 -1.78
CA HIS A 56 7.54 -3.72 -2.31
C HIS A 56 6.31 -3.19 -1.56
N PHE A 57 6.29 -3.32 -0.23
CA PHE A 57 5.18 -2.88 0.61
C PHE A 57 4.86 -1.39 0.42
N ALA A 58 5.86 -0.50 0.54
CA ALA A 58 5.64 0.94 0.43
C ALA A 58 5.23 1.35 -0.99
N GLY A 59 5.80 0.72 -2.02
CA GLY A 59 5.44 0.95 -3.42
C GLY A 59 3.98 0.60 -3.69
N PHE A 60 3.54 -0.60 -3.27
CA PHE A 60 2.15 -1.02 -3.43
C PHE A 60 1.18 -0.21 -2.56
N ALA A 61 1.54 0.11 -1.31
CA ALA A 61 0.71 0.93 -0.44
C ALA A 61 0.49 2.34 -1.02
N MET A 62 1.52 2.95 -1.60
CA MET A 62 1.41 4.25 -2.26
C MET A 62 0.49 4.18 -3.48
N ILE A 63 0.69 3.20 -4.37
CA ILE A 63 -0.18 3.01 -5.55
C ILE A 63 -1.63 2.77 -5.12
N CYS A 64 -1.84 1.89 -4.14
CA CYS A 64 -3.18 1.56 -3.65
C CYS A 64 -3.87 2.76 -3.01
N ALA A 65 -3.17 3.54 -2.18
CA ALA A 65 -3.73 4.72 -1.54
C ALA A 65 -4.16 5.78 -2.58
N LEU A 66 -3.37 5.97 -3.64
CA LEU A 66 -3.68 6.93 -4.69
C LEU A 66 -4.81 6.44 -5.63
N TRP A 67 -4.83 5.15 -5.96
CA TRP A 67 -5.77 4.56 -6.93
C TRP A 67 -7.16 4.26 -6.32
N TYR A 68 -7.19 3.77 -5.08
CA TYR A 68 -8.42 3.33 -4.40
C TYR A 68 -8.82 4.32 -3.30
N PRO A 69 -9.96 5.02 -3.45
CA PRO A 69 -10.47 5.94 -2.43
C PRO A 69 -10.86 5.18 -1.15
N ALA A 70 -10.60 5.78 0.01
CA ALA A 70 -10.92 5.20 1.32
C ALA A 70 -12.39 4.78 1.50
N LEU A 71 -13.31 5.57 0.92
CA LEU A 71 -14.74 5.30 0.87
C LEU A 71 -15.29 5.59 -0.55
N PRO A 72 -16.21 4.76 -1.07
CA PRO A 72 -16.85 4.99 -2.37
C PRO A 72 -17.53 6.37 -2.48
N ARG A 73 -18.10 6.86 -1.36
CA ARG A 73 -18.78 8.15 -1.25
C ARG A 73 -17.83 9.36 -1.31
N TRP A 74 -16.53 9.15 -1.13
CA TRP A 74 -15.51 10.21 -1.05
C TRP A 74 -14.60 10.24 -2.29
N ARG A 75 -15.04 9.63 -3.40
CA ARG A 75 -14.33 9.60 -4.70
C ARG A 75 -13.83 10.98 -5.14
N GLU A 76 -14.63 12.03 -4.92
CA GLU A 76 -14.34 13.42 -5.34
C GLU A 76 -13.80 14.32 -4.22
N SER A 77 -13.66 13.82 -2.99
CA SER A 77 -13.29 14.65 -1.85
C SER A 77 -11.78 14.86 -1.77
N LYS A 78 -11.35 16.14 -1.78
CA LYS A 78 -9.96 16.53 -1.54
C LYS A 78 -9.45 16.10 -0.16
N VAL A 79 -10.35 15.97 0.82
CA VAL A 79 -10.02 15.53 2.19
C VAL A 79 -9.65 14.05 2.22
N ALA A 80 -10.37 13.20 1.48
CA ALA A 80 -9.98 11.79 1.35
C ALA A 80 -8.63 11.66 0.64
N LEU A 81 -8.38 12.45 -0.40
CA LEU A 81 -7.09 12.45 -1.09
C LEU A 81 -5.94 12.87 -0.16
N ALA A 82 -6.14 13.86 0.71
CA ALA A 82 -5.14 14.25 1.71
C ALA A 82 -4.84 13.11 2.72
N PHE A 83 -5.88 12.40 3.17
CA PHE A 83 -5.70 11.24 4.06
C PHE A 83 -4.97 10.08 3.36
N ASP A 84 -5.26 9.87 2.08
CA ASP A 84 -4.61 8.84 1.27
C ASP A 84 -3.13 9.17 1.02
N VAL A 85 -2.82 10.45 0.78
CA VAL A 85 -1.43 10.92 0.72
C VAL A 85 -0.73 10.75 2.06
N LEU A 86 -1.40 11.05 3.18
CA LEU A 86 -0.85 10.83 4.52
C LEU A 86 -0.54 9.35 4.76
N LEU A 87 -1.44 8.44 4.38
CA LEU A 87 -1.20 6.99 4.47
C LEU A 87 -0.01 6.56 3.60
N ALA A 88 0.10 7.08 2.38
CA ALA A 88 1.26 6.79 1.53
C ALA A 88 2.57 7.31 2.15
N LEU A 89 2.55 8.50 2.76
CA LEU A 89 3.71 9.05 3.49
C LEU A 89 4.06 8.23 4.72
N LEU A 90 3.07 7.72 5.47
CA LEU A 90 3.32 6.83 6.60
C LEU A 90 3.90 5.49 6.15
N ALA A 91 3.45 4.93 5.03
CA ALA A 91 4.02 3.72 4.44
C ALA A 91 5.49 3.95 4.02
N LEU A 92 5.78 5.12 3.45
CA LEU A 92 7.15 5.52 3.11
C LEU A 92 8.01 5.75 4.35
N ALA A 93 7.45 6.31 5.42
CA ALA A 93 8.14 6.43 6.70
C ALA A 93 8.47 5.06 7.30
N CYS A 94 7.57 4.08 7.18
CA CYS A 94 7.84 2.69 7.57
C CYS A 94 9.00 2.10 6.75
N LEU A 95 9.03 2.32 5.43
CA LEU A 95 10.14 1.89 4.57
C LEU A 95 11.48 2.45 5.05
N ILE A 96 11.56 3.77 5.24
CA ILE A 96 12.79 4.45 5.63
C ILE A 96 13.26 3.95 7.00
N TYR A 97 12.34 3.81 7.96
CA TYR A 97 12.66 3.27 9.27
C TYR A 97 13.22 1.85 9.17
N LEU A 98 12.55 0.95 8.42
CA LEU A 98 12.97 -0.44 8.31
C LEU A 98 14.37 -0.59 7.70
N MET A 99 14.69 0.23 6.69
CA MET A 99 16.02 0.25 6.07
C MET A 99 17.11 0.74 7.02
N LEU A 100 16.83 1.77 7.82
CA LEU A 100 17.81 2.31 8.77
C LEU A 100 17.93 1.47 10.05
N ALA A 101 16.85 0.80 10.45
CA ALA A 101 16.80 0.01 11.67
C ALA A 101 17.35 -1.41 11.47
N GLU A 102 17.56 -1.87 10.24
CA GLU A 102 18.01 -3.23 9.93
C GLU A 102 19.32 -3.58 10.61
N ASP A 103 20.38 -2.80 10.38
CA ASP A 103 21.71 -3.07 10.95
C ASP A 103 21.63 -3.12 12.49
N ALA A 104 20.93 -2.15 13.05
CA ALA A 104 20.74 -2.04 14.50
C ALA A 104 19.88 -3.19 15.07
N LEU A 105 18.93 -3.72 14.30
CA LEU A 105 18.11 -4.87 14.69
C LEU A 105 18.94 -6.16 14.70
N TYR A 106 19.81 -6.35 13.71
CA TYR A 106 20.73 -7.49 13.66
C TYR A 106 21.79 -7.44 14.76
N GLU A 107 22.35 -6.27 15.05
CA GLU A 107 23.30 -6.08 16.16
C GLU A 107 22.68 -6.40 17.53
N ARG A 108 21.38 -6.12 17.71
CA ARG A 108 20.63 -6.46 18.93
C ARG A 108 20.21 -7.93 19.01
N GLY A 109 20.54 -8.75 18.00
CA GLY A 109 20.10 -10.15 17.91
C GLY A 109 18.59 -10.29 17.72
N VAL A 110 17.99 -9.42 16.89
CA VAL A 110 16.55 -9.42 16.58
C VAL A 110 15.68 -9.13 17.81
N LYS A 111 16.22 -8.37 18.77
CA LYS A 111 15.45 -7.87 19.90
C LYS A 111 14.77 -6.55 19.54
N PHE A 112 13.44 -6.58 19.58
CA PHE A 112 12.60 -5.44 19.26
C PHE A 112 12.69 -4.38 20.36
N VAL A 113 13.02 -3.16 19.95
CA VAL A 113 12.87 -1.98 20.81
C VAL A 113 11.50 -1.34 20.58
N THR A 114 11.13 -0.37 21.42
CA THR A 114 9.82 0.30 21.36
C THR A 114 9.52 0.89 19.99
N SER A 115 10.52 1.44 19.29
CA SER A 115 10.33 1.98 17.94
C SER A 115 10.03 0.89 16.91
N ASP A 116 10.69 -0.28 16.99
CA ASP A 116 10.41 -1.40 16.09
C ASP A 116 8.95 -1.86 16.22
N TRP A 117 8.46 -1.97 17.46
CA TRP A 117 7.05 -2.26 17.72
C TRP A 117 6.08 -1.26 17.10
N VAL A 118 6.36 0.04 17.24
CA VAL A 118 5.50 1.10 16.70
C VAL A 118 5.42 1.01 15.18
N PHE A 119 6.57 0.89 14.50
CA PHE A 119 6.60 0.83 13.04
C PHE A 119 6.04 -0.49 12.48
N SER A 120 6.26 -1.62 13.15
CA SER A 120 5.67 -2.89 12.76
C SER A 120 4.14 -2.89 12.88
N ILE A 121 3.59 -2.40 14.00
CA ILE A 121 2.14 -2.27 14.17
C ILE A 121 1.56 -1.30 13.14
N LEU A 122 2.23 -0.16 12.92
CA LEU A 122 1.82 0.83 11.92
C LEU A 122 1.77 0.22 10.51
N ALA A 123 2.79 -0.54 10.12
CA ALA A 123 2.84 -1.22 8.83
C ALA A 123 1.67 -2.22 8.67
N ILE A 124 1.36 -2.99 9.71
CA ILE A 124 0.20 -3.91 9.71
C ILE A 124 -1.11 -3.14 9.52
N LEU A 125 -1.32 -2.06 10.26
CA LEU A 125 -2.54 -1.25 10.14
C LEU A 125 -2.69 -0.67 8.73
N ILE A 126 -1.59 -0.19 8.13
CA ILE A 126 -1.60 0.31 6.75
C ILE A 126 -1.95 -0.82 5.78
N VAL A 127 -1.33 -2.00 5.89
CA VAL A 127 -1.62 -3.10 4.96
C VAL A 127 -3.07 -3.59 5.10
N MET A 128 -3.59 -3.70 6.32
CA MET A 128 -4.98 -4.09 6.54
C MET A 128 -5.94 -3.08 5.91
N GLU A 129 -5.66 -1.79 6.04
CA GLU A 129 -6.46 -0.73 5.42
C GLU A 129 -6.39 -0.79 3.88
N MET A 130 -5.22 -1.09 3.31
CA MET A 130 -5.08 -1.27 1.86
C MET A 130 -5.84 -2.51 1.35
N ILE A 131 -5.77 -3.62 2.09
CA ILE A 131 -6.51 -4.84 1.78
C ILE A 131 -8.02 -4.62 1.90
N ARG A 132 -8.47 -3.92 2.95
CA ARG A 132 -9.89 -3.55 3.14
C ARG A 132 -10.43 -2.76 1.95
N ARG A 133 -9.61 -1.88 1.37
CA ARG A 133 -9.98 -1.06 0.21
C ARG A 133 -10.03 -1.85 -1.11
N THR A 134 -9.20 -2.86 -1.27
CA THR A 134 -9.09 -3.62 -2.53
C THR A 134 -9.94 -4.89 -2.56
N MET A 135 -9.98 -5.64 -1.46
CA MET A 135 -10.59 -6.96 -1.35
C MET A 135 -11.78 -7.01 -0.38
N GLY A 136 -12.11 -5.88 0.26
CA GLY A 136 -13.17 -5.81 1.27
C GLY A 136 -12.75 -6.40 2.63
N TRP A 137 -13.74 -6.67 3.49
CA TRP A 137 -13.51 -7.06 4.90
C TRP A 137 -13.09 -8.53 5.09
N PHE A 138 -13.22 -9.37 4.07
CA PHE A 138 -12.94 -10.80 4.20
C PHE A 138 -11.49 -11.08 4.62
N ILE A 139 -10.50 -10.57 3.86
CA ILE A 139 -9.09 -10.81 4.17
C ILE A 139 -8.65 -10.16 5.49
N PRO A 140 -9.01 -8.90 5.82
CA PRO A 140 -8.68 -8.30 7.11
C PRO A 140 -9.23 -9.11 8.30
N THR A 141 -10.45 -9.64 8.21
CA THR A 141 -11.00 -10.48 9.29
C THR A 141 -10.23 -11.79 9.46
N LEU A 142 -9.79 -12.42 8.36
CA LEU A 142 -8.94 -13.60 8.43
C LEU A 142 -7.60 -13.30 9.09
N ILE A 143 -6.98 -12.15 8.79
CA ILE A 143 -5.73 -11.72 9.42
C ILE A 143 -5.91 -11.61 10.94
N LEU A 144 -7.00 -10.98 11.40
CA LEU A 144 -7.26 -10.82 12.83
C LEU A 144 -7.51 -12.16 13.54
N ILE A 145 -8.24 -13.09 12.90
CA ILE A 145 -8.49 -14.43 13.46
C ILE A 145 -7.20 -15.24 13.54
N CYS A 146 -6.32 -15.16 12.54
CA CYS A 146 -5.04 -15.88 12.56
C CYS A 146 -4.02 -15.29 13.54
N LEU A 147 -4.21 -14.04 13.97
CA LEU A 147 -3.33 -13.38 14.92
C LEU A 147 -3.65 -13.74 16.38
N THR A 148 -4.87 -14.20 16.66
CA THR A 148 -5.32 -14.72 17.97
C THR A 148 -5.04 -16.20 18.12
#